data_AF-A0A183B4D5-F1
#
_entry.id   AF-A0A183B4D5-F1
#
_cell.length_a   1.000
_cell.length_b   1.000
_cell.length_c   1.000
_cell.angle_alpha   90.00
_cell.angle_beta   90.00
_cell.angle_gamma   90.00
#
_symmetry.space_group_name_H-M   'P 1'
#
loop_
_entity.id
_entity.type
_entity.pdbx_description
1 polymer ?
#
loop_
_entity_poly.entity_id
_entity_poly.type
_entity_poly.pdbx_seq_one_letter_code
_entity_poly.pdbx_strand_id
1 'polypeptide(L)'
;MSTSEEQLWRMRKRMKEIALSTAAMAGTLLICNAFDITTYVLQSAGVYQYVILSLSQQAGVVPIIMSSCIVPCILVASIKSVRLYVVTNIISGLLVKFGLRQKDSLMVTRLQSEVDWTATGVNPE
;
A
#
# COMPACT_ATOMS: atom_id res chain seq x y z
N MET A 1 -7.53 -32.42 -13.39
CA MET A 1 -8.29 -31.31 -12.81
C MET A 1 -8.66 -30.38 -13.95
N SER A 2 -9.96 -30.15 -14.20
CA SER A 2 -10.37 -29.45 -15.43
C SER A 2 -9.97 -27.97 -15.35
N THR A 3 -9.56 -27.38 -16.48
CA THR A 3 -9.17 -25.96 -16.58
C THR A 3 -10.23 -24.99 -16.05
N SER A 4 -11.50 -25.43 -15.99
CA SER A 4 -12.63 -24.69 -15.40
C SER A 4 -12.54 -24.55 -13.87
N GLU A 5 -12.14 -25.60 -13.16
CA GLU A 5 -11.98 -25.57 -11.70
C GLU A 5 -10.81 -24.67 -11.28
N GLU A 6 -9.75 -24.63 -12.10
CA GLU A 6 -8.61 -23.73 -11.91
C GLU A 6 -8.95 -22.24 -12.06
N GLN A 7 -9.90 -21.92 -12.93
CA GLN A 7 -10.40 -20.55 -13.09
C GLN A 7 -11.30 -20.16 -11.92
N LEU A 8 -12.19 -21.06 -11.49
CA LEU A 8 -13.11 -20.83 -10.37
C LEU A 8 -12.38 -20.56 -9.05
N TRP A 9 -11.33 -21.31 -8.69
CA TRP A 9 -10.60 -21.05 -7.44
C TRP A 9 -9.87 -19.71 -7.49
N ARG A 10 -9.29 -19.34 -8.64
CA ARG A 10 -8.64 -18.04 -8.83
C ARG A 10 -9.62 -16.89 -8.70
N MET A 11 -10.82 -17.03 -9.27
CA MET A 11 -11.89 -16.05 -9.10
C MET A 11 -12.32 -15.91 -7.63
N ARG A 12 -12.56 -17.01 -6.92
CA ARG A 12 -12.92 -16.96 -5.48
C ARG A 12 -11.85 -16.30 -4.63
N LYS A 13 -10.58 -16.58 -4.90
CA LYS A 13 -9.46 -15.96 -4.18
C LYS A 13 -9.40 -14.45 -4.39
N ARG A 14 -9.54 -14.00 -5.64
CA ARG A 14 -9.60 -12.55 -5.95
C ARG A 14 -10.81 -11.88 -5.31
N MET A 15 -11.99 -12.52 -5.38
CA MET A 15 -13.19 -12.01 -4.72
C MET A 15 -12.99 -11.85 -3.21
N LYS A 16 -12.37 -12.83 -2.54
CA LYS A 16 -12.06 -12.72 -1.11
C LYS A 16 -11.09 -11.57 -0.81
N GLU A 17 -10.05 -11.37 -1.62
CA GLU A 17 -9.10 -10.26 -1.44
C GLU A 17 -9.79 -8.90 -1.63
N ILE A 18 -10.67 -8.76 -2.63
CA ILE A 18 -11.44 -7.53 -2.87
C ILE A 18 -12.48 -7.30 -1.76
N ALA A 19 -13.17 -8.35 -1.31
CA ALA A 19 -14.13 -8.23 -0.21
C ALA A 19 -13.43 -7.82 1.09
N LEU A 20 -12.26 -8.39 1.38
CA LEU A 20 -11.47 -8.04 2.55
C LEU A 20 -10.99 -6.59 2.49
N SER A 21 -10.47 -6.14 1.34
CA SER A 21 -10.02 -4.75 1.19
C SER A 21 -11.17 -3.76 1.31
N THR A 22 -12.34 -4.10 0.76
CA THR A 22 -13.55 -3.28 0.85
C THR A 22 -14.05 -3.20 2.29
N ALA A 23 -14.08 -4.33 3.01
CA ALA A 23 -14.44 -4.36 4.43
C ALA A 23 -13.48 -3.53 5.27
N ALA A 24 -12.17 -3.62 5.01
CA ALA A 24 -11.16 -2.83 5.73
C ALA A 24 -11.30 -1.32 5.46
N MET A 25 -11.51 -0.92 4.21
CA MET A 25 -11.76 0.48 3.85
C MET A 25 -13.04 1.02 4.49
N ALA A 26 -14.15 0.27 4.37
CA ALA A 26 -15.44 0.65 4.97
C ALA A 26 -15.36 0.76 6.49
N GLY A 27 -14.71 -0.21 7.15
CA GLY A 27 -14.51 -0.18 8.60
C GLY A 27 -13.68 1.01 9.06
N THR A 28 -12.63 1.36 8.32
CA THR A 28 -11.79 2.52 8.63
C THR A 28 -12.58 3.82 8.49
N LEU A 29 -13.36 3.96 7.41
CA LEU A 29 -14.23 5.13 7.22
C LEU A 29 -15.26 5.23 8.34
N LEU A 30 -15.89 4.12 8.74
CA LEU A 30 -16.84 4.12 9.84
C LEU A 30 -16.20 4.57 11.16
N ILE A 31 -15.04 4.03 11.52
CA ILE A 31 -14.34 4.41 12.76
C ILE A 31 -13.92 5.88 12.71
N CYS A 32 -13.35 6.34 11.60
CA CYS A 32 -12.89 7.71 11.44
C CYS A 32 -14.03 8.73 11.48
N ASN A 33 -15.23 8.37 11.01
CA ASN A 33 -16.40 9.26 10.99
C ASN A 33 -17.32 9.04 12.20
N ALA A 34 -17.12 8.00 13.01
CA ALA A 34 -18.00 7.67 14.13
C ALA A 34 -18.11 8.82 15.13
N PHE A 35 -17.02 9.51 15.43
CA PHE A 35 -17.00 10.61 16.37
C PHE A 35 -17.85 11.80 15.88
N ASP A 36 -17.71 12.16 14.61
CA ASP A 36 -18.44 13.28 14.00
C ASP A 36 -19.94 12.98 13.89
N ILE A 37 -20.30 11.75 13.47
CA ILE A 37 -21.69 11.30 13.42
C ILE A 37 -22.31 11.29 14.82
N THR A 38 -21.59 10.77 15.83
CA THR A 38 -22.10 10.69 17.20
C THR A 38 -22.35 12.07 17.79
N THR A 39 -21.41 13.00 17.59
CA THR A 39 -21.55 14.39 18.07
C THR A 39 -22.67 15.13 17.37
N TYR A 40 -22.85 14.93 16.06
CA TYR A 40 -23.99 15.46 15.30
C TYR A 40 -25.34 14.94 15.80
N VAL A 41 -25.44 13.63 16.07
CA VAL A 41 -26.68 13.03 16.61
C VAL A 41 -26.98 13.55 18.02
N LEU A 42 -25.95 13.66 18.88
CA LEU A 42 -26.09 14.21 20.23
C LEU A 42 -26.54 15.69 20.20
N GLN A 43 -26.05 16.47 19.24
CA GLN A 43 -26.50 17.84 19.03
C GLN A 43 -27.96 17.89 18.58
N SER A 44 -28.34 17.05 17.61
CA SER A 44 -29.71 16.98 17.10
C SER A 44 -30.72 16.56 18.18
N ALA A 45 -30.28 15.73 19.12
CA ALA A 45 -31.07 15.32 20.30
C ALA A 45 -31.16 16.40 21.39
N GLY A 46 -30.46 17.54 21.24
CA GLY A 46 -30.43 18.61 22.24
C GLY A 46 -29.63 18.29 23.51
N VAL A 47 -28.93 17.15 23.54
CA VAL A 47 -28.14 16.67 24.69
C VAL A 47 -26.75 17.30 24.71
N TYR A 48 -26.27 17.77 23.56
CA TYR A 48 -24.94 18.35 23.40
C TYR A 48 -24.99 19.68 22.65
N GLN A 49 -24.44 20.75 23.24
CA GLN A 49 -24.32 22.04 22.57
C GLN A 49 -23.02 22.06 21.77
N TYR A 50 -23.13 21.74 20.48
CA TYR A 50 -22.01 21.80 19.56
C TYR A 50 -21.70 23.25 19.19
N VAL A 51 -20.54 23.74 19.63
CA VAL A 51 -20.05 25.07 19.28
C VAL A 51 -19.16 24.94 18.06
N ILE A 52 -19.52 25.65 17.00
CA ILE A 52 -18.74 25.71 15.75
C ILE A 52 -17.35 26.30 16.06
N LEU A 53 -16.28 25.71 15.49
CA LEU A 53 -14.86 26.03 15.77
C LEU A 53 -14.34 25.62 17.16
N SER A 54 -15.09 24.82 17.92
CA SER A 54 -14.60 24.29 19.20
C SER A 54 -13.51 23.22 19.04
N LEU A 55 -12.71 23.03 20.11
CA LEU A 55 -11.70 21.98 20.19
C LEU A 55 -12.27 20.58 19.98
N SER A 56 -13.52 20.33 20.42
CA SER A 56 -14.19 19.04 20.23
C SER A 56 -14.55 18.79 18.76
N GLN A 57 -14.96 19.83 18.02
CA GLN A 57 -15.14 19.73 16.56
C GLN A 57 -13.82 19.43 15.85
N GLN A 58 -12.74 20.14 16.18
CA GLN A 58 -11.43 19.87 15.56
C GLN A 58 -10.96 18.44 15.85
N ALA A 59 -11.19 17.93 17.06
CA ALA A 59 -10.87 16.55 17.43
C ALA A 59 -11.65 15.52 16.59
N GLY A 60 -12.88 15.83 16.16
CA GLY A 60 -13.68 14.98 15.28
C GLY A 60 -13.26 15.02 13.81
N VAL A 61 -12.77 16.16 13.34
CA VAL A 61 -12.32 16.34 11.96
C VAL A 61 -10.95 15.71 11.71
N VAL A 62 -10.06 15.70 12.72
CA VAL A 62 -8.73 15.08 12.62
C VAL A 62 -8.75 13.62 12.14
N PRO A 63 -9.52 12.69 12.73
CA PRO A 63 -9.57 11.30 12.27
C PRO A 63 -10.17 11.17 10.86
N ILE A 64 -11.06 12.07 10.45
CA ILE A 64 -11.60 12.14 9.08
C ILE A 64 -10.47 12.50 8.10
N ILE A 65 -9.69 13.54 8.40
CA ILE A 65 -8.55 13.92 7.55
C ILE A 65 -7.52 12.79 7.51
N MET A 66 -7.21 12.16 8.65
CA MET A 66 -6.29 11.03 8.70
C MET A 66 -6.79 9.82 7.90
N SER A 67 -8.10 9.63 7.77
CA SER A 67 -8.67 8.57 6.93
C SER A 67 -8.23 8.68 5.47
N SER A 68 -8.05 9.89 4.96
CA SER A 68 -7.56 10.12 3.59
C SER A 68 -6.13 9.61 3.35
N CYS A 69 -5.33 9.52 4.41
CA CYS A 69 -3.98 8.93 4.38
C CYS A 69 -4.01 7.42 4.67
N ILE A 70 -4.95 6.94 5.48
CA ILE A 70 -5.03 5.53 5.89
C ILE A 70 -5.64 4.67 4.78
N VAL A 71 -6.68 5.14 4.09
CA VAL A 71 -7.34 4.41 2.99
C VAL A 71 -6.37 3.99 1.87
N PRO A 72 -5.51 4.87 1.31
CA PRO A 72 -4.52 4.45 0.32
C PRO A 72 -3.49 3.47 0.91
N CYS A 73 -3.11 3.60 2.19
CA CYS A 73 -2.24 2.62 2.86
C CYS A 73 -2.88 1.23 2.94
N ILE A 74 -4.17 1.15 3.27
CA ILE A 74 -4.95 -0.10 3.30
C ILE A 74 -5.04 -0.70 1.89
N LEU A 75 -5.24 0.14 0.87
CA LEU A 75 -5.32 -0.31 -0.52
C LEU A 75 -4.00 -0.97 -0.97
N VAL A 76 -2.87 -0.34 -0.64
CA VAL A 76 -1.52 -0.86 -0.91
C VAL A 76 -1.24 -2.14 -0.12
N ALA A 77 -1.69 -2.24 1.13
CA ALA A 77 -1.49 -3.45 1.94
C ALA A 77 -2.31 -4.64 1.43
N SER A 78 -3.53 -4.38 0.95
CA SER A 78 -4.51 -5.41 0.61
C SER A 78 -4.28 -6.04 -0.77
N ILE A 79 -3.77 -5.26 -1.75
CA ILE A 79 -3.59 -5.74 -3.12
C ILE A 79 -2.12 -6.04 -3.37
N LYS A 80 -1.75 -7.32 -3.49
CA LYS A 80 -0.35 -7.75 -3.69
C LYS A 80 0.32 -7.09 -4.90
N SER A 81 -0.40 -6.93 -6.01
CA SER A 81 0.14 -6.29 -7.22
C SER A 81 0.44 -4.81 -7.01
N VAL A 82 -0.43 -4.09 -6.30
CA VAL A 82 -0.24 -2.67 -5.98
C VAL A 82 0.88 -2.53 -4.94
N ARG A 83 0.94 -3.42 -3.95
CA ARG A 83 2.04 -3.47 -2.97
C ARG A 83 3.40 -3.60 -3.64
N LEU A 84 3.52 -4.56 -4.57
CA LEU A 84 4.78 -4.80 -5.28
C LEU A 84 5.15 -3.57 -6.13
N TYR A 85 4.18 -2.95 -6.80
CA TYR A 85 4.40 -1.74 -7.58
C TYR A 85 4.87 -0.56 -6.72
N VAL A 86 4.22 -0.32 -5.58
CA VAL A 86 4.57 0.78 -4.66
C VAL A 86 5.96 0.55 -4.06
N VAL A 87 6.26 -0.66 -3.58
CA VAL A 87 7.57 -0.96 -3.00
C VAL A 87 8.68 -0.85 -4.05
N THR A 88 8.46 -1.42 -5.24
CA THR A 88 9.51 -1.53 -6.26
C THR A 88 9.73 -0.23 -7.01
N ASN A 89 8.69 0.53 -7.35
CA ASN A 89 8.83 1.75 -8.13
C ASN A 89 8.88 3.01 -7.26
N ILE A 90 7.98 3.12 -6.28
CA ILE A 90 7.88 4.34 -5.47
C ILE A 90 8.92 4.31 -4.36
N ILE A 91 8.91 3.30 -3.50
CA ILE A 91 9.81 3.26 -2.33
C ILE A 91 11.26 3.07 -2.76
N SER A 92 11.56 2.12 -3.66
CA SER A 92 12.93 1.99 -4.17
C SER A 92 13.36 3.20 -5.00
N GLY A 93 12.46 3.82 -5.77
CA GLY A 93 12.77 5.06 -6.50
C GLY A 93 13.10 6.21 -5.55
N LEU A 94 12.32 6.35 -4.47
CA LEU A 94 12.56 7.33 -3.42
C LEU A 94 13.89 7.05 -2.70
N LEU A 95 14.15 5.80 -2.30
CA LEU A 95 15.37 5.40 -1.62
C LEU A 95 16.63 5.62 -2.48
N VAL A 96 16.54 5.38 -3.79
CA VAL A 96 17.63 5.72 -4.73
C VAL A 96 17.80 7.24 -4.82
N LYS A 97 16.70 8.00 -4.90
CA LYS A 97 16.74 9.46 -4.97
C LYS A 97 17.26 10.13 -3.70
N PHE A 98 17.02 9.52 -2.54
CA PHE A 98 17.57 9.92 -1.23
C PHE A 98 18.96 9.31 -0.95
N GLY A 99 19.54 8.55 -1.90
CA GLY A 99 20.89 7.99 -1.77
C GLY A 99 21.05 6.87 -0.74
N LEU A 100 19.94 6.35 -0.20
CA LEU A 100 19.93 5.30 0.83
C LEU A 100 20.04 3.88 0.25
N ARG A 101 19.86 3.71 -1.06
CA ARG A 101 20.02 2.43 -1.76
C ARG A 101 21.14 2.53 -2.78
N GLN A 102 22.33 2.06 -2.40
CA GLN A 102 23.44 1.90 -3.32
C GLN A 102 23.00 0.91 -4.41
N LYS A 103 23.06 1.37 -5.65
CA LYS A 103 22.77 0.56 -6.83
C LYS A 103 23.83 -0.55 -6.83
N ASP A 104 23.47 -1.77 -6.42
CA ASP A 104 24.28 -2.99 -6.65
C ASP A 104 24.28 -3.33 -8.15
N SER A 105 24.63 -2.35 -8.97
CA SER A 105 24.77 -2.40 -10.41
C SER A 105 26.26 -2.22 -10.75
N LEU A 106 27.13 -2.88 -9.99
CA LEU A 106 28.55 -3.01 -10.33
C LEU A 106 29.12 -4.40 -10.00
N MET A 107 28.27 -5.41 -9.77
CA MET A 107 28.74 -6.79 -9.59
C MET A 107 28.29 -7.76 -10.69
N VAL A 108 27.45 -7.33 -11.62
CA VAL A 108 27.18 -8.07 -12.87
C VAL A 108 28.25 -7.78 -13.93
N THR A 109 28.89 -6.61 -13.88
CA THR A 109 30.01 -6.28 -14.79
C THR A 109 31.32 -6.99 -14.40
N ARG A 110 31.46 -7.44 -13.15
CA ARG A 110 32.67 -8.14 -12.70
C ARG A 110 32.70 -9.61 -13.14
N LEU A 111 31.54 -10.27 -13.24
CA LEU A 111 31.48 -11.63 -13.77
C LEU A 111 31.68 -11.67 -15.30
N GLN A 112 31.29 -10.63 -16.04
CA GLN A 112 31.61 -10.55 -17.47
C GLN A 112 33.12 -10.37 -17.72
N SER A 113 33.81 -9.63 -16.85
CA SER A 113 35.27 -9.44 -16.93
C SER A 113 36.06 -10.71 -16.61
N GLU A 114 35.52 -11.65 -15.82
CA GLU A 114 36.24 -12.89 -15.46
C GLU A 114 36.12 -13.97 -16.56
N VAL A 115 35.11 -13.85 -17.43
CA VAL A 115 34.93 -14.72 -18.61
C VAL A 115 35.81 -14.28 -19.79
N ASP A 116 36.16 -13.00 -19.89
CA ASP A 116 37.02 -12.49 -20.98
C ASP A 116 38.52 -12.81 -20.81
N TRP A 117 39.01 -13.08 -19.60
CA TRP A 117 40.44 -13.42 -19.36
C TRP A 117 40.78 -14.91 -19.46
N THR A 118 39.78 -15.81 -19.57
CA THR A 118 40.03 -17.26 -19.73
C THR A 118 39.79 -17.79 -21.14
N ALA A 119 39.18 -16.99 -22.03
CA ALA A 119 38.91 -17.37 -23.42
C ALA A 119 39.99 -16.94 -24.42
N THR A 120 40.99 -16.18 -24.00
CA THR A 120 42.10 -15.71 -24.86
C THR A 120 43.46 -16.07 -24.27
N GLY A 121 43.69 -17.37 -24.16
CA GLY A 121 44.94 -17.95 -23.65
C GLY A 121 45.35 -19.20 -24.41
N VAL A 122 45.75 -19.01 -25.67
CA VAL A 122 46.77 -19.81 -26.38
C VAL A 122 46.44 -21.29 -26.67
N ASN A 123 45.96 -21.56 -27.87
CA ASN A 123 46.61 -22.51 -28.79
C ASN A 123 46.22 -22.11 -30.23
N PRO A 124 47.16 -21.96 -31.17
CA PRO A 124 47.52 -23.13 -32.00
C PRO A 124 48.96 -23.09 -32.56
N GLU A 125 49.73 -24.17 -32.43
CA GLU A 125 50.48 -24.86 -33.50
C GLU A 125 50.83 -26.29 -33.04
#